data_AF-A0A923XFZ7-F1
#
_entry.id   AF-A0A923XFZ7-F1
#
_cell.length_a   1.000
_cell.length_b   1.000
_cell.length_c   1.000
_cell.angle_alpha   90.00
_cell.angle_beta   90.00
_cell.angle_gamma   90.00
#
_symmetry.space_group_name_H-M   'P 1'
#
loop_
_entity.id
_entity.type
_entity.pdbx_description
1 polymer ?
#
loop_
_entity_poly.entity_id
_entity_poly.type
_entity_poly.pdbx_seq_one_letter_code
_entity_poly.pdbx_strand_id
1 'polypeptide(L)'
;MKNAIVIGAGPAGLMAAGALAQAGVQVDVHDAMPSAGRKFLLAGRGGLNLTHSEPFELFASRFGARRAQVEPWLRDFGAEQLRAWAGELGVATFVGSSGRVFPAEMKAAPLLRAWLQRLRAAGVRFHMRQRWTGWAPSGALQFS
;
A
#
# COMPACT_ATOMS: atom_id res chain seq x y z
N MET A 1 -10.67 19.25 13.08
CA MET A 1 -9.88 18.44 12.13
C MET A 1 -9.83 17.02 12.67
N LYS A 2 -10.08 15.99 11.85
CA LYS A 2 -10.01 14.58 12.30
C LYS A 2 -8.57 14.09 12.18
N ASN A 3 -8.12 13.28 13.14
CA ASN A 3 -6.79 12.70 13.14
C ASN A 3 -6.90 11.17 13.11
N ALA A 4 -5.96 10.51 12.46
CA ALA A 4 -5.87 9.05 12.42
C ALA A 4 -4.43 8.59 12.54
N ILE A 5 -4.24 7.44 13.20
CA ILE A 5 -2.96 6.77 13.30
C ILE A 5 -3.04 5.46 12.52
N VAL A 6 -2.08 5.25 11.62
CA VAL A 6 -1.92 4.00 10.87
C VAL A 6 -0.69 3.27 11.40
N ILE A 7 -0.89 2.04 11.87
CA ILE A 7 0.17 1.21 12.44
C ILE A 7 0.64 0.23 11.35
N GLY A 8 1.85 0.47 10.85
CA GLY A 8 2.50 -0.29 9.78
C GLY A 8 2.64 0.53 8.48
N ALA A 9 3.87 0.79 8.07
CA ALA A 9 4.25 1.46 6.82
C ALA A 9 4.52 0.46 5.68
N GLY A 10 3.74 -0.61 5.62
CA GLY A 10 3.65 -1.53 4.48
C GLY A 10 2.62 -1.07 3.44
N PRO A 11 2.45 -1.79 2.32
CA PRO A 11 1.58 -1.35 1.23
C PRO A 11 0.13 -1.03 1.67
N ALA A 12 -0.49 -1.89 2.47
CA ALA A 12 -1.84 -1.65 2.97
C ALA A 12 -1.94 -0.38 3.82
N GLY A 13 -1.01 -0.17 4.75
CA GLY A 13 -1.00 1.02 5.61
C GLY A 13 -0.71 2.30 4.83
N LEU A 14 0.19 2.25 3.85
CA LEU A 14 0.47 3.39 2.97
C LEU A 14 -0.73 3.73 2.07
N MET A 15 -1.49 2.73 1.61
CA MET A 15 -2.74 2.98 0.84
C MET A 15 -3.80 3.62 1.74
N ALA A 16 -4.00 3.08 2.94
CA ALA A 16 -4.94 3.63 3.92
C ALA A 16 -4.58 5.08 4.30
N ALA A 17 -3.30 5.36 4.54
CA ALA A 17 -2.84 6.71 4.85
C ALA A 17 -3.11 7.71 3.71
N GLY A 18 -2.92 7.27 2.46
CA GLY A 18 -3.24 8.09 1.29
C GLY A 18 -4.73 8.39 1.18
N ALA A 19 -5.58 7.37 1.31
CA ALA A 19 -7.03 7.53 1.26
C ALA A 19 -7.56 8.46 2.36
N LEU A 20 -7.06 8.31 3.59
CA LEU A 20 -7.42 9.17 4.72
C LEU A 20 -6.96 10.62 4.51
N ALA A 21 -5.74 10.82 4.02
CA ALA A 21 -5.22 12.16 3.74
C ALA A 21 -6.03 12.87 2.65
N GLN A 22 -6.41 12.16 1.59
CA GLN A 22 -7.30 12.70 0.53
C GLN A 22 -8.68 13.08 1.07
N ALA A 23 -9.17 12.38 2.10
CA ALA A 23 -10.41 12.73 2.80
C ALA A 23 -10.24 13.89 3.82
N GLY A 24 -9.09 14.56 3.87
CA GLY A 24 -8.82 15.69 4.77
C GLY A 24 -8.52 15.31 6.22
N VAL A 25 -8.18 14.05 6.49
CA VAL A 25 -7.75 13.57 7.81
C VAL A 25 -6.24 13.79 7.98
N GLN A 26 -5.81 14.33 9.12
CA GLN A 26 -4.40 14.37 9.46
C GLN A 26 -3.93 12.96 9.85
N VAL A 27 -2.94 12.41 9.15
CA VAL A 27 -2.49 11.03 9.35
C VAL A 27 -1.06 10.97 9.87
N ASP A 28 -0.86 10.15 10.89
CA ASP A 28 0.45 9.76 11.42
C ASP A 28 0.65 8.24 11.20
N VAL A 29 1.69 7.86 10.45
CA VAL A 29 2.03 6.46 10.16
C VAL A 29 3.18 6.03 11.06
N HIS A 30 2.97 5.02 11.88
CA HIS A 30 3.97 4.45 12.77
C HIS A 30 4.47 3.10 12.24
N ASP A 31 5.78 2.84 12.32
CA ASP A 31 6.33 1.52 11.98
C ASP A 31 7.47 1.16 12.92
N ALA A 32 7.53 -0.13 13.31
CA ALA A 32 8.60 -0.66 14.15
C ALA A 32 9.97 -0.67 13.46
N MET A 33 10.00 -0.63 12.13
CA MET A 33 11.21 -0.67 11.31
C MET A 33 11.79 0.72 11.05
N PRO A 34 13.08 0.82 10.72
CA PRO A 34 13.73 2.11 10.44
C PRO A 34 13.31 2.77 9.12
N SER A 35 12.62 2.03 8.24
CA SER A 35 12.16 2.55 6.96
C SER A 35 10.86 1.88 6.50
N ALA A 36 10.03 2.66 5.79
CA ALA A 36 8.79 2.20 5.19
C ALA A 36 9.02 1.24 4.01
N GLY A 37 8.05 0.37 3.74
CA GLY A 37 8.01 -0.45 2.52
C GLY A 37 9.11 -1.51 2.40
N ARG A 38 9.75 -1.93 3.49
CA ARG A 38 10.85 -2.92 3.42
C ARG A 38 10.47 -4.24 2.75
N LYS A 39 9.31 -4.82 3.12
CA LYS A 39 8.80 -6.03 2.45
C LYS A 39 8.41 -5.79 0.99
N PHE A 40 7.93 -4.59 0.67
CA PHE A 40 7.63 -4.19 -0.71
C PHE A 40 8.89 -4.17 -1.57
N LEU A 41 10.00 -3.62 -1.05
CA LEU A 41 11.30 -3.66 -1.72
C LEU A 41 11.84 -5.09 -1.85
N LEU A 42 11.64 -5.93 -0.83
CA LEU A 42 12.06 -7.33 -0.88
C LEU A 42 11.29 -8.12 -1.95
N ALA A 43 9.97 -7.98 -2.01
CA ALA A 43 9.14 -8.53 -3.09
C ALA A 43 9.52 -7.98 -4.46
N GLY A 44 10.09 -6.77 -4.48
CA GLY A 44 10.56 -6.08 -5.66
C GLY A 44 11.88 -6.56 -6.26
N ARG A 45 12.63 -7.46 -5.60
CA ARG A 45 13.94 -7.92 -6.11
C ARG A 45 13.85 -8.59 -7.48
N GLY A 46 12.73 -9.27 -7.75
CA GLY A 46 12.45 -9.90 -9.05
C GLY A 46 11.58 -9.06 -9.98
N GLY A 47 11.47 -7.74 -9.76
CA GLY A 47 10.67 -6.84 -10.60
C GLY A 47 9.49 -6.18 -9.91
N LEU A 48 8.98 -6.76 -8.80
CA LEU A 48 7.70 -6.43 -8.14
C LEU A 48 6.49 -6.85 -8.97
N ASN A 49 5.96 -8.03 -8.67
CA ASN A 49 4.65 -8.43 -9.19
C ASN A 49 3.56 -7.59 -8.49
N LEU A 50 3.02 -6.58 -9.17
CA LEU A 50 2.00 -5.67 -8.65
C LEU A 50 0.62 -6.31 -8.60
N THR A 51 0.22 -6.97 -9.69
CA THR A 51 -1.09 -7.60 -9.86
C THR A 51 -1.06 -8.62 -11.00
N HIS A 52 -2.21 -9.09 -11.45
CA HIS A 52 -2.35 -10.04 -12.55
C HIS A 52 -3.33 -9.51 -13.61
N SER A 53 -3.12 -9.89 -14.86
CA SER A 53 -3.95 -9.56 -16.03
C SER A 53 -5.10 -10.55 -16.29
N GLU A 54 -5.41 -11.38 -15.30
CA GLU A 54 -6.52 -12.34 -15.44
C GLU A 54 -7.87 -11.61 -15.48
N PRO A 55 -8.88 -12.19 -16.15
CA PRO A 55 -10.25 -11.71 -16.03
C PRO A 55 -10.69 -11.62 -14.56
N PHE A 56 -11.47 -10.60 -14.23
CA PHE A 56 -11.86 -10.28 -12.86
C PHE A 56 -12.40 -11.49 -12.08
N GLU A 57 -13.32 -12.24 -12.67
CA GLU A 57 -13.96 -13.39 -12.02
C GLU A 57 -12.96 -14.50 -11.66
N LEU A 58 -11.98 -14.74 -12.53
CA LEU A 58 -10.91 -15.69 -12.28
C LEU A 58 -9.99 -15.17 -11.17
N PHE A 59 -9.57 -13.90 -11.25
CA PHE A 59 -8.73 -13.29 -10.22
C PHE A 59 -9.38 -13.30 -8.83
N ALA A 60 -10.66 -12.92 -8.74
CA ALA A 60 -11.43 -12.92 -7.50
C ALA A 60 -11.58 -14.33 -6.91
N SER A 61 -11.71 -15.36 -7.76
CA SER A 61 -11.79 -16.76 -7.29
C SER A 61 -10.54 -17.26 -6.58
N ARG A 62 -9.36 -16.67 -6.86
CA ARG A 62 -8.09 -17.04 -6.21
C ARG A 62 -8.06 -16.72 -4.71
N PHE A 63 -8.99 -15.90 -4.21
CA PHE A 63 -9.13 -15.63 -2.77
C PHE A 63 -9.93 -16.71 -2.01
N GLY A 64 -10.40 -17.75 -2.72
CA GLY A 64 -11.00 -18.95 -2.14
C GLY A 64 -12.21 -18.65 -1.26
N ALA A 65 -12.23 -19.22 -0.05
CA ALA A 65 -13.32 -19.02 0.91
C ALA A 65 -13.55 -17.56 1.33
N ARG A 66 -12.55 -16.68 1.10
CA ARG A 66 -12.66 -15.24 1.41
C ARG A 66 -13.12 -14.39 0.23
N ARG A 67 -13.48 -15.00 -0.90
CA ARG A 67 -13.91 -14.28 -2.11
C ARG A 67 -15.04 -13.30 -1.82
N ALA A 68 -16.09 -13.73 -1.11
CA ALA A 68 -17.26 -12.89 -0.84
C ALA A 68 -16.90 -11.59 -0.09
N GLN A 69 -15.88 -11.62 0.77
CA GLN A 69 -15.40 -10.45 1.51
C GLN A 69 -14.46 -9.56 0.70
N VAL A 70 -13.64 -10.16 -0.18
CA VAL A 70 -12.60 -9.44 -0.94
C VAL A 70 -13.13 -8.86 -2.25
N GLU A 71 -14.08 -9.54 -2.88
CA GLU A 71 -14.63 -9.16 -4.19
C GLU A 71 -15.15 -7.71 -4.22
N PRO A 72 -15.90 -7.21 -3.21
CA PRO A 72 -16.31 -5.81 -3.20
C PRO A 72 -15.13 -4.83 -3.25
N TRP A 73 -14.04 -5.13 -2.54
CA TRP A 73 -12.84 -4.29 -2.55
C TRP A 73 -12.14 -4.31 -3.90
N LEU A 74 -12.11 -5.47 -4.57
CA LEU A 74 -11.52 -5.60 -5.91
C LEU A 74 -12.36 -4.95 -7.00
N ARG A 75 -13.69 -4.84 -6.82
CA ARG A 75 -14.56 -4.08 -7.73
C ARG A 75 -14.30 -2.58 -7.65
N ASP A 76 -14.01 -2.08 -6.44
CA ASP A 76 -13.67 -0.67 -6.21
C ASP A 76 -12.22 -0.35 -6.62
N PHE A 77 -11.27 -1.20 -6.22
CA PHE A 77 -9.85 -1.03 -6.48
C PHE A 77 -9.20 -2.34 -6.95
N GLY A 78 -9.35 -2.62 -8.25
CA GLY A 78 -8.86 -3.84 -8.90
C GLY A 78 -7.52 -3.68 -9.61
N ALA A 79 -7.19 -4.64 -10.49
CA ALA A 79 -5.92 -4.68 -11.20
C ALA A 79 -5.67 -3.44 -12.08
N GLU A 80 -6.68 -2.99 -12.82
CA GLU A 80 -6.55 -1.82 -13.68
C GLU A 80 -6.41 -0.53 -12.87
N GLN A 81 -7.15 -0.37 -11.77
CA GLN A 81 -6.99 0.77 -10.86
C GLN A 81 -5.60 0.80 -10.25
N LEU A 82 -5.04 -0.36 -9.86
CA LEU A 82 -3.67 -0.42 -9.34
C LEU A 82 -2.62 -0.05 -10.40
N ARG A 83 -2.83 -0.43 -11.67
CA ARG A 83 -1.94 -0.06 -12.78
C ARG A 83 -2.01 1.44 -13.07
N ALA A 84 -3.22 2.01 -13.10
CA ALA A 84 -3.44 3.45 -13.26
C ALA A 84 -2.77 4.24 -12.13
N TRP A 85 -2.96 3.79 -10.87
CA TRP A 85 -2.33 4.37 -9.69
C TRP A 85 -0.78 4.34 -9.77
N ALA A 86 -0.19 3.28 -10.31
CA ALA A 86 1.25 3.24 -10.54
C ALA A 86 1.67 4.25 -11.62
N GLY A 87 0.87 4.41 -12.67
CA GLY A 87 1.05 5.40 -13.72
C GLY A 87 1.01 6.85 -13.21
N GLU A 88 0.09 7.18 -12.31
CA GLU A 88 0.02 8.49 -11.64
C GLU A 88 1.27 8.80 -10.82
N LEU A 89 1.95 7.77 -10.33
CA LEU A 89 3.23 7.87 -9.63
C LEU A 89 4.44 7.89 -10.59
N GLY A 90 4.19 7.98 -11.91
CA GLY A 90 5.21 8.01 -12.95
C GLY A 90 5.80 6.65 -13.30
N VAL A 91 5.16 5.55 -12.90
CA VAL A 91 5.68 4.19 -13.12
C VAL A 91 4.77 3.43 -14.09
N ALA A 92 5.21 3.36 -15.34
CA ALA A 92 4.57 2.52 -16.35
C ALA A 92 4.63 1.03 -15.95
N THR A 93 3.64 0.26 -16.37
CA THR A 93 3.56 -1.19 -16.11
C THR A 93 3.39 -1.99 -17.41
N PHE A 94 3.86 -3.23 -17.40
CA PHE A 94 3.63 -4.18 -18.49
C PHE A 94 3.18 -5.54 -17.96
N VAL A 95 2.54 -6.33 -18.84
CA VAL A 95 2.11 -7.70 -18.56
C VAL A 95 3.20 -8.66 -19.04
N GLY A 96 3.74 -9.46 -18.14
CA GLY A 96 4.68 -10.52 -18.49
C GLY A 96 3.98 -11.73 -19.12
N SER A 97 4.75 -12.65 -19.71
CA SER A 97 4.23 -13.86 -20.35
C SER A 97 3.37 -14.75 -19.43
N SER A 98 3.60 -14.68 -18.12
CA SER A 98 2.82 -15.41 -17.12
C SER A 98 1.55 -14.68 -16.67
N GLY A 99 1.17 -13.58 -17.30
CA GLY A 99 0.04 -12.73 -16.90
C GLY A 99 0.29 -11.81 -15.68
N ARG A 100 1.43 -11.97 -14.99
CA ARG A 100 1.87 -11.09 -13.90
C ARG A 100 2.20 -9.69 -14.41
N VAL A 101 1.89 -8.66 -13.62
CA VAL A 101 2.08 -7.26 -14.00
C VAL A 101 3.24 -6.67 -13.22
N PHE A 102 4.18 -6.05 -13.92
CA PHE A 102 5.41 -5.49 -13.35
C PHE A 102 5.59 -4.02 -13.75
N PRO A 103 6.27 -3.20 -12.92
CA PRO A 103 6.90 -1.96 -13.37
C PRO A 103 7.77 -2.19 -14.61
N ALA A 104 7.70 -1.28 -15.59
CA ALA A 104 8.46 -1.36 -16.85
C ALA A 104 9.98 -1.47 -16.61
N GLU A 105 10.51 -0.75 -15.62
CA GLU A 105 11.93 -0.81 -15.26
C GLU A 105 12.31 -2.02 -14.40
N MET A 106 11.37 -2.91 -14.07
CA MET A 106 11.59 -4.07 -13.20
C MET A 106 12.20 -3.72 -11.84
N LYS A 107 11.84 -2.55 -11.30
CA LYS A 107 12.33 -2.03 -10.01
C LYS A 107 11.17 -1.52 -9.16
N ALA A 108 11.11 -1.96 -7.90
CA ALA A 108 10.15 -1.44 -6.92
C ALA A 108 10.53 -0.07 -6.35
N ALA A 109 11.82 0.25 -6.29
CA ALA A 109 12.32 1.41 -5.57
C ALA A 109 11.80 2.76 -6.12
N PRO A 110 11.72 2.99 -7.45
CA PRO A 110 11.12 4.22 -7.99
C PRO A 110 9.67 4.41 -7.55
N LEU A 111 8.85 3.35 -7.64
CA LEU A 111 7.44 3.38 -7.25
C LEU A 111 7.27 3.72 -5.76
N LEU A 112 8.00 3.03 -4.88
CA LEU A 112 7.93 3.31 -3.44
C LEU A 112 8.40 4.74 -3.12
N ARG A 113 9.44 5.23 -3.80
CA ARG A 113 9.95 6.59 -3.59
C ARG A 113 8.89 7.63 -3.96
N ALA A 114 8.34 7.54 -5.17
CA ALA A 114 7.30 8.45 -5.65
C ALA A 114 6.07 8.40 -4.73
N TRP A 115 5.66 7.20 -4.30
CA TRP A 115 4.53 7.03 -3.39
C TRP A 115 4.76 7.72 -2.04
N LEU A 116 5.90 7.48 -1.40
CA LEU A 116 6.23 8.09 -0.13
C LEU A 116 6.40 9.62 -0.24
N GLN A 117 6.86 10.13 -1.39
CA GLN A 117 6.91 11.56 -1.65
C GLN A 117 5.50 12.16 -1.73
N ARG A 118 4.59 11.53 -2.50
CA ARG A 118 3.19 11.96 -2.59
C ARG A 118 2.49 11.99 -1.23
N LEU A 119 2.71 10.97 -0.39
CA LEU A 119 2.13 10.93 0.96
C LEU A 119 2.65 12.07 1.85
N ARG A 120 3.95 12.37 1.81
CA ARG A 120 4.51 13.50 2.56
C ARG A 120 3.99 14.85 2.05
N ALA A 121 3.86 15.01 0.73
CA ALA A 121 3.28 16.20 0.13
C ALA A 121 1.81 16.39 0.54
N ALA A 122 1.08 15.30 0.78
CA ALA A 122 -0.27 15.30 1.34
C ALA A 122 -0.32 15.51 2.87
N GLY A 123 0.81 15.80 3.52
CA GLY A 123 0.87 16.07 4.96
C GLY A 123 0.91 14.82 5.86
N VAL A 124 1.05 13.62 5.30
CA VAL A 124 1.21 12.38 6.09
C VAL A 124 2.56 12.39 6.82
N ARG A 125 2.52 12.17 8.13
CA ARG A 125 3.70 12.13 9.00
C ARG A 125 4.15 10.70 9.23
N PHE A 126 5.46 10.48 9.35
CA PHE A 126 6.06 9.15 9.46
C PHE A 126 6.90 9.04 10.72
N HIS A 127 6.57 8.09 11.58
CA HIS A 127 7.23 7.82 12.87
C HIS A 127 7.85 6.42 12.82
N MET A 128 9.12 6.36 12.40
CA MET A 128 9.86 5.10 12.26
C MET A 128 10.49 4.69 13.59
N ARG A 129 10.81 3.39 13.73
CA ARG A 129 11.30 2.79 14.98
C ARG A 129 10.33 3.02 16.16
N GLN A 130 9.03 3.01 15.89
CA GLN A 130 7.99 3.07 16.91
C GLN A 130 7.13 1.83 16.80
N ARG A 131 7.42 0.84 17.65
CA ARG A 131 6.62 -0.38 17.72
C ARG A 131 5.44 -0.13 18.62
N TRP A 132 4.23 -0.29 18.08
CA TRP A 132 3.03 -0.28 18.90
C TRP A 132 3.03 -1.46 19.89
N THR A 133 2.80 -1.17 21.17
CA THR A 133 2.83 -2.16 22.26
C THR A 133 1.46 -2.36 22.92
N GLY A 134 0.43 -1.67 22.45
CA GLY A 134 -0.93 -1.78 22.96
C GLY A 134 -1.52 -0.44 23.39
N TRP A 135 -2.55 -0.53 24.23
CA TRP A 135 -3.27 0.62 24.76
C TRP A 135 -2.91 0.81 26.23
N ALA A 136 -2.62 2.05 26.63
CA ALA A 136 -2.56 2.44 28.03
C ALA A 136 -3.96 2.32 28.66
N PRO A 137 -4.06 2.22 30.00
CA PRO A 137 -5.34 2.24 30.70
C PRO A 137 -6.22 3.46 30.39
N SER A 138 -5.60 4.58 30.01
CA SER A 138 -6.28 5.81 29.58
C SER A 138 -6.87 5.73 28.15
N GLY A 139 -6.65 4.63 27.43
CA GLY A 139 -7.01 4.49 26.01
C GLY A 139 -6.01 5.14 25.05
N ALA A 140 -4.88 5.66 25.54
CA ALA A 140 -3.82 6.18 24.69
C ALA A 140 -3.01 5.06 24.03
N LEU A 141 -2.52 5.27 22.80
CA LEU A 141 -1.60 4.34 22.14
C LEU A 141 -0.22 4.37 22.82
N GLN A 142 0.40 3.19 22.98
CA GLN A 142 1.75 3.06 23.52
C GLN A 142 2.73 2.58 22.44
N PHE A 143 3.92 3.15 22.43
CA PHE A 143 5.00 2.80 21.53
C PHE A 143 6.32 2.60 22.28
N SER A 144 7.14 1.68 21.80
CA SER A 144 8.54 1.45 22.23
C SER A 144 9.53 1.71 21.10
#